data_AF-A0A255TPY6-F1
#
_entry.id   AF-A0A255TPY6-F1
#
_cell.length_a   1.000
_cell.length_b   1.000
_cell.length_c   1.000
_cell.angle_alpha   90.00
_cell.angle_beta   90.00
_cell.angle_gamma   90.00
#
_symmetry.space_group_name_H-M   'P 1'
#
loop_
_entity.id
_entity.type
_entity.pdbx_description
1 polymer ?
#
loop_
_entity_poly.entity_id
_entity_poly.type
_entity_poly.pdbx_seq_one_letter_code
_entity_poly.pdbx_strand_id
1 'polypeptide(L)'
;MEYKKDKRTMNLTLRDIHVGDWVQVWSEQTERYSPPLKIIQICDDGTIYLVTSDEERPTPWEEDIKNVDALEITPELLKGFGYDIATNKYGDTVVLYNGKEICRLLKFLRWFSLETSEEKPYHFFHEFLDGMYDDFPELLSLEWKGVEK
;
A
#
# COMPACT_ATOMS: atom_id res chain seq x y z
N MET A 1 -2.73 33.68 -4.24
CA MET A 1 -3.33 32.49 -3.61
C MET A 1 -2.25 31.43 -3.57
N GLU A 2 -1.68 31.14 -2.41
CA GLU A 2 -0.82 29.97 -2.27
C GLU A 2 -1.69 28.73 -2.45
N TYR A 3 -1.39 27.93 -3.47
CA TYR A 3 -1.90 26.57 -3.54
C TYR A 3 -1.28 25.82 -2.36
N LYS A 4 -2.02 25.68 -1.25
CA LYS A 4 -1.68 24.68 -0.24
C LYS A 4 -1.79 23.34 -0.95
N LYS A 5 -0.64 22.79 -1.31
CA LYS A 5 -0.52 21.43 -1.83
C LYS A 5 -1.12 20.54 -0.76
N ASP A 6 -2.20 19.84 -1.08
CA ASP A 6 -2.76 18.87 -0.16
C ASP A 6 -1.64 17.87 0.14
N LYS A 7 -1.26 17.77 1.42
CA LYS A 7 -0.21 16.85 1.85
C LYS A 7 -0.73 15.42 1.90
N ARG A 8 -2.06 15.26 1.79
CA ARG A 8 -2.70 13.97 1.77
C ARG A 8 -2.65 13.33 0.38
N THR A 9 -2.58 12.01 0.39
CA THR A 9 -2.77 11.11 -0.74
C THR A 9 -4.27 10.90 -0.94
N MET A 10 -4.69 9.81 -1.59
CA MET A 10 -6.11 9.55 -1.83
C MET A 10 -6.82 9.06 -0.56
N ASN A 11 -7.83 9.82 -0.11
CA ASN A 11 -8.71 9.38 0.96
C ASN A 11 -9.61 8.21 0.50
N LEU A 12 -9.75 7.21 1.36
CA LEU A 12 -10.47 5.98 1.07
C LEU A 12 -11.90 6.00 1.62
N THR A 13 -12.81 5.30 0.95
CA THR A 13 -14.19 5.06 1.42
C THR A 13 -14.42 3.59 1.74
N LEU A 14 -15.56 3.27 2.37
CA LEU A 14 -15.93 1.89 2.70
C LEU A 14 -16.07 0.96 1.48
N ARG A 15 -16.18 1.52 0.27
CA ARG A 15 -16.24 0.75 -0.97
C ARG A 15 -14.86 0.41 -1.54
N ASP A 16 -13.84 1.12 -1.07
CA ASP A 16 -12.48 1.05 -1.61
C ASP A 16 -11.57 0.15 -0.75
N ILE A 17 -12.02 -0.24 0.45
CA ILE A 17 -11.21 -1.00 1.42
C ILE A 17 -11.87 -2.30 1.86
N HIS A 18 -11.03 -3.28 2.14
CA HIS A 18 -11.37 -4.58 2.66
C HIS A 18 -10.51 -4.92 3.88
N VAL A 19 -10.99 -5.87 4.69
CA VAL A 19 -10.15 -6.47 5.74
C VAL A 19 -8.96 -7.16 5.08
N GLY A 20 -7.76 -6.87 5.56
CA GLY A 20 -6.49 -7.31 4.99
C GLY A 20 -5.75 -6.23 4.20
N ASP A 21 -6.43 -5.14 3.80
CA ASP A 21 -5.80 -4.05 3.07
C ASP A 21 -4.82 -3.26 3.92
N TRP A 22 -3.80 -2.72 3.25
CA TRP A 22 -2.79 -1.86 3.85
C TRP A 22 -3.07 -0.39 3.54
N VAL A 23 -3.07 0.43 4.58
CA VAL A 23 -3.40 1.86 4.55
C VAL A 23 -2.42 2.69 5.37
N GLN A 24 -2.58 4.00 5.33
CA GLN A 24 -1.84 4.94 6.18
C GLN A 24 -2.80 5.97 6.79
N VAL A 25 -2.49 6.42 8.01
CA VAL A 25 -3.28 7.43 8.72
C VAL A 25 -2.51 8.75 8.72
N TRP A 26 -3.19 9.82 8.31
CA TRP A 26 -2.60 11.16 8.34
C TRP A 26 -2.73 11.78 9.74
N SER A 27 -1.60 12.17 10.34
CA SER A 27 -1.58 12.92 11.59
C SER A 27 -1.42 14.42 11.33
N GLU A 28 -2.48 15.20 11.58
CA GLU A 28 -2.41 16.66 11.49
C GLU A 28 -1.43 17.27 12.51
N GLN A 29 -1.27 16.65 13.68
CA GLN A 29 -0.39 17.15 14.74
C GLN A 29 1.09 17.08 14.34
N THR A 30 1.50 15.98 13.71
CA THR A 30 2.89 15.76 13.30
C THR A 30 3.13 16.10 11.82
N GLU A 31 2.08 16.40 11.08
CA GLU A 31 2.05 16.57 9.62
C GLU A 31 2.75 15.42 8.89
N ARG A 32 2.51 14.19 9.33
CA ARG A 32 3.14 12.97 8.81
C ARG A 32 2.14 11.83 8.74
N TYR A 33 2.41 10.91 7.83
CA TYR A 33 1.74 9.63 7.76
C TYR A 33 2.29 8.66 8.80
N SER A 34 1.41 7.79 9.30
CA SER A 34 1.80 6.57 9.98
C SER A 34 2.64 5.68 9.04
N PRO A 35 3.40 4.71 9.57
CA PRO A 35 3.79 3.55 8.79
C PRO A 35 2.55 2.87 8.17
N PRO A 36 2.73 2.02 7.15
CA PRO A 36 1.66 1.14 6.68
C PRO A 36 1.02 0.35 7.82
N LEU A 37 -0.31 0.35 7.85
CA LEU A 37 -1.14 -0.36 8.82
C LEU A 37 -2.10 -1.28 8.07
N LYS A 38 -2.29 -2.49 8.60
CA LYS A 38 -3.24 -3.46 8.05
C LYS A 38 -4.60 -3.30 8.70
N ILE A 39 -5.65 -3.32 7.90
CA ILE A 39 -7.04 -3.33 8.37
C ILE A 39 -7.39 -4.73 8.85
N ILE A 40 -7.77 -4.86 10.12
CA ILE A 40 -8.20 -6.14 10.70
C ILE A 40 -9.71 -6.23 10.94
N GLN A 41 -10.39 -5.09 10.99
CA GLN A 41 -11.86 -5.03 11.13
C GLN A 41 -12.39 -3.70 10.60
N ILE A 42 -13.54 -3.76 9.94
CA ILE A 42 -14.32 -2.60 9.49
C ILE A 42 -15.70 -2.72 10.13
N CYS A 43 -16.15 -1.67 10.79
CA CYS A 43 -17.47 -1.59 11.41
C CYS A 43 -18.44 -0.82 10.52
N ASP A 44 -19.73 -1.12 10.65
CA ASP A 44 -20.80 -0.50 9.84
C ASP A 44 -20.91 1.02 10.04
N ASP A 45 -20.41 1.55 11.15
CA ASP A 45 -20.39 2.97 11.47
C ASP A 45 -19.19 3.74 10.87
N GLY A 46 -18.31 3.03 10.15
CA GLY A 46 -17.09 3.60 9.56
C GLY A 46 -15.86 3.56 10.45
N THR A 47 -15.98 3.02 11.67
CA THR A 47 -14.83 2.72 12.54
C THR A 47 -14.03 1.57 11.96
N ILE A 48 -12.71 1.72 11.89
CA ILE A 48 -11.80 0.65 11.48
C ILE A 48 -10.77 0.36 12.57
N TYR A 49 -10.31 -0.89 12.62
CA TYR A 49 -9.24 -1.33 13.50
C TYR A 49 -8.01 -1.70 12.68
N LEU A 50 -6.87 -1.15 13.09
CA LEU A 50 -5.60 -1.17 12.38
C LEU A 50 -4.50 -1.81 13.23
N VAL A 51 -3.58 -2.54 12.59
CA VAL A 51 -2.38 -3.11 13.24
C VAL A 51 -1.13 -2.87 12.41
N THR A 52 0.04 -2.85 13.06
CA THR A 52 1.35 -2.72 12.40
C THR A 52 1.93 -4.06 11.95
N SER A 53 1.44 -5.18 12.52
CA SER A 53 1.86 -6.55 12.22
C SER A 53 0.77 -7.52 12.67
N ASP A 54 0.71 -8.69 12.03
CA ASP A 54 -0.16 -9.80 12.42
C ASP A 54 0.40 -10.60 13.62
N GLU A 55 1.66 -10.35 14.03
CA GLU A 55 2.30 -11.01 15.18
C GLU A 55 1.99 -10.35 16.55
N GLU A 56 1.89 -11.19 17.59
CA GLU A 56 1.64 -10.88 19.02
C GLU A 56 0.65 -9.74 19.33
N ARG A 57 -0.65 -10.04 19.23
CA ARG A 57 -1.77 -9.35 19.90
C ARG A 57 -1.53 -7.85 20.18
N PRO A 58 -1.21 -7.01 19.17
CA PRO A 58 -1.13 -5.59 19.40
C PRO A 58 -2.53 -5.10 19.79
N THR A 59 -2.63 -4.18 20.75
CA THR A 59 -3.88 -3.44 20.96
C THR A 59 -4.19 -2.73 19.64
N PRO A 60 -5.30 -3.06 18.96
CA PRO A 60 -5.58 -2.45 17.66
C PRO A 60 -5.74 -0.94 17.79
N TRP A 61 -5.23 -0.21 16.81
CA TRP A 61 -5.50 1.22 16.69
C TRP A 61 -6.90 1.39 16.11
N GLU A 62 -7.79 2.03 16.87
CA GLU A 62 -9.13 2.42 16.42
C GLU A 62 -9.09 3.77 15.70
N GLU A 63 -9.59 3.83 14.48
CA GLU A 63 -9.57 5.04 13.66
C GLU A 63 -10.85 5.21 12.82
N ASP A 64 -11.16 6.44 12.43
CA ASP A 64 -12.26 6.73 11.49
C ASP A 64 -11.73 6.64 10.05
N ILE A 65 -12.44 5.94 9.17
CA ILE A 65 -12.07 5.76 7.76
C ILE A 65 -11.76 7.09 7.03
N LYS A 66 -12.38 8.21 7.41
CA LYS A 66 -12.10 9.53 6.80
C LYS A 66 -10.68 10.04 7.03
N ASN A 67 -9.96 9.48 8.01
CA ASN A 67 -8.58 9.83 8.34
C ASN A 67 -7.55 8.91 7.67
N VAL A 68 -8.05 7.95 6.89
CA VAL A 68 -7.27 6.87 6.31
C VAL A 68 -7.11 7.13 4.82
N ASP A 69 -5.88 7.03 4.35
CA ASP A 69 -5.53 7.24 2.97
C ASP A 69 -4.84 6.01 2.38
N ALA A 70 -4.90 5.90 1.05
CA ALA A 70 -4.26 4.85 0.29
C ALA A 70 -2.74 4.94 0.36
N LEU A 71 -2.08 3.79 0.28
CA LEU A 71 -0.63 3.72 0.10
C LEU A 71 -0.28 3.95 -1.37
N GLU A 72 0.40 5.06 -1.65
CA GLU A 72 0.98 5.33 -2.97
C GLU A 72 2.11 4.35 -3.26
N ILE A 73 2.12 3.79 -4.47
CA ILE A 73 3.20 2.91 -4.91
C ILE A 73 4.49 3.73 -5.00
N THR A 74 5.52 3.28 -4.30
CA THR A 74 6.87 3.83 -4.36
C THR A 74 7.90 2.70 -4.24
N PRO A 75 9.12 2.87 -4.79
CA PRO A 75 10.19 1.89 -4.60
C PRO A 75 10.46 1.56 -3.11
N GLU A 76 10.35 2.57 -2.25
CA GLU A 76 10.57 2.44 -0.80
C GLU A 76 9.46 1.62 -0.13
N LEU A 77 8.19 1.87 -0.52
CA LEU A 77 7.06 1.06 -0.04
C LEU A 77 7.25 -0.41 -0.41
N LEU A 78 7.59 -0.69 -1.68
CA LEU A 78 7.78 -2.05 -2.16
C LEU A 78 8.90 -2.76 -1.40
N LYS A 79 10.05 -2.11 -1.24
CA LYS A 79 11.14 -2.66 -0.43
C LYS A 79 10.71 -2.92 1.02
N GLY A 80 9.90 -2.03 1.59
CA GLY A 80 9.38 -2.19 2.95
C GLY A 80 8.44 -3.38 3.13
N PHE A 81 7.80 -3.85 2.06
CA PHE A 81 7.04 -5.11 2.04
C PHE A 81 7.90 -6.33 1.62
N GLY A 82 9.21 -6.15 1.42
CA GLY A 82 10.13 -7.22 1.07
C GLY A 82 10.14 -7.58 -0.41
N TYR A 83 9.65 -6.70 -1.29
CA TYR A 83 9.84 -6.85 -2.74
C TYR A 83 11.25 -6.40 -3.14
N ASP A 84 11.84 -7.11 -4.11
CA ASP A 84 13.05 -6.65 -4.78
C ASP A 84 12.69 -5.86 -6.04
N ILE A 85 13.51 -4.86 -6.36
CA ILE A 85 13.37 -4.06 -7.59
C ILE A 85 14.62 -4.27 -8.44
N ALA A 86 14.45 -4.73 -9.67
CA ALA A 86 15.53 -5.04 -10.58
C ALA A 86 15.25 -4.49 -11.99
N THR A 87 16.25 -4.60 -12.86
CA THR A 87 16.08 -4.34 -14.30
C THR A 87 16.09 -5.67 -15.04
N ASN A 88 15.04 -5.94 -15.83
CA ASN A 88 14.95 -7.17 -16.60
C ASN A 88 15.84 -7.11 -17.86
N LYS A 89 15.90 -8.21 -18.62
CA LYS A 89 16.70 -8.31 -19.85
C LYS A 89 16.27 -7.36 -20.98
N TYR A 90 15.08 -6.77 -20.87
CA TYR A 90 14.52 -5.81 -21.84
C TYR A 90 14.79 -4.36 -21.43
N GLY A 91 15.38 -4.13 -20.26
CA GLY A 91 15.66 -2.79 -19.73
C GLY A 91 14.52 -2.21 -18.89
N ASP A 92 13.46 -2.98 -18.62
CA ASP A 92 12.34 -2.52 -17.81
C ASP A 92 12.66 -2.66 -16.32
N THR A 93 12.12 -1.74 -15.51
CA THR A 93 12.15 -1.88 -14.05
C THR A 93 11.05 -2.84 -13.62
N VAL A 94 11.42 -3.90 -12.92
CA VAL A 94 10.52 -4.98 -12.52
C VAL A 94 10.52 -5.17 -11.01
N VAL A 95 9.38 -5.60 -10.49
CA VAL A 95 9.18 -5.98 -9.10
C VAL A 95 9.25 -7.50 -9.01
N LEU A 96 10.09 -7.98 -8.10
CA LEU A 96 10.29 -9.38 -7.82
C LEU A 96 9.75 -9.69 -6.41
N TYR A 97 9.09 -10.82 -6.26
CA TYR A 97 8.70 -11.38 -4.97
C TYR A 97 9.22 -12.80 -4.88
N ASN A 98 9.96 -13.13 -3.82
CA ASN A 98 10.64 -14.43 -3.66
C ASN A 98 11.46 -14.83 -4.91
N GLY A 99 12.12 -13.86 -5.55
CA GLY A 99 12.94 -14.05 -6.75
C GLY A 99 12.15 -14.24 -8.06
N LYS A 100 10.82 -14.20 -8.05
CA LYS A 100 9.96 -14.27 -9.24
C LYS A 100 9.47 -12.89 -9.64
N GLU A 101 9.55 -12.55 -10.93
CA GLU A 101 8.95 -11.33 -11.48
C GLU A 101 7.42 -11.41 -11.41
N ILE A 102 6.81 -10.39 -10.80
CA ILE A 102 5.35 -10.33 -10.62
C ILE A 102 4.71 -9.18 -11.40
N CYS A 103 5.41 -8.06 -11.57
CA CYS A 103 4.92 -6.91 -12.32
C CYS A 103 6.05 -5.96 -12.73
N ARG A 104 5.74 -5.04 -13.64
CA ARG A 104 6.61 -3.91 -14.02
C ARG A 104 6.33 -2.71 -13.14
N LEU A 105 7.38 -2.00 -12.74
CA LEU A 105 7.30 -0.73 -12.04
C LEU A 105 7.46 0.40 -13.06
N LEU A 106 6.37 1.12 -13.33
CA LEU A 106 6.36 2.25 -14.24
C LEU A 106 6.53 3.55 -13.44
N LYS A 107 7.37 4.45 -13.95
CA LYS A 107 7.57 5.79 -13.37
C LYS A 107 7.06 6.84 -14.35
N PHE A 108 6.09 7.64 -13.91
CA PHE A 108 5.64 8.80 -14.68
C PHE A 108 5.82 10.06 -13.85
N LEU A 109 6.71 10.95 -14.29
CA LEU A 109 6.99 12.27 -13.69
C LEU A 109 7.11 12.29 -12.16
N ARG A 110 5.97 12.26 -11.45
CA ARG A 110 5.83 12.37 -9.99
C ARG A 110 5.21 11.16 -9.29
N TRP A 111 4.70 10.17 -10.00
CA TRP A 111 4.10 8.97 -9.41
C TRP A 111 4.69 7.69 -10.00
N PHE A 112 4.45 6.58 -9.31
CA PHE A 112 4.72 5.24 -9.84
C PHE A 112 3.41 4.47 -9.98
N SER A 113 3.43 3.45 -10.84
CA SER A 113 2.36 2.46 -10.93
C SER A 113 2.97 1.07 -11.12
N LEU A 114 2.20 0.05 -10.75
CA LEU A 114 2.53 -1.34 -11.07
C LEU A 114 1.71 -1.78 -12.27
N GLU A 115 2.33 -2.47 -13.22
CA GLU A 115 1.65 -3.01 -14.39
C GLU A 115 1.90 -4.52 -14.47
N THR A 116 0.82 -5.30 -14.47
CA THR A 116 0.89 -6.76 -14.64
C THR A 116 0.92 -7.14 -16.13
N SER A 117 1.03 -8.43 -16.43
CA SER A 117 0.97 -8.93 -17.80
C SER A 117 -0.33 -8.61 -18.54
N GLU A 118 -1.40 -8.26 -17.81
CA GLU A 118 -2.67 -7.83 -18.38
C GLU A 118 -2.71 -6.34 -18.77
N GLU A 119 -1.57 -5.64 -18.68
CA GLU A 119 -1.43 -4.20 -19.01
C GLU A 119 -2.37 -3.28 -18.20
N LYS A 120 -2.87 -3.75 -17.06
CA LYS A 120 -3.66 -2.94 -16.13
C LYS A 120 -2.72 -2.21 -15.16
N PRO A 121 -2.67 -0.86 -15.18
CA PRO A 121 -1.89 -0.11 -14.22
C PRO A 121 -2.62 0.02 -12.88
N TYR A 122 -1.90 -0.25 -11.79
CA TYR A 122 -2.32 -0.04 -10.41
C TYR A 122 -1.61 1.18 -9.84
N HIS A 123 -2.34 2.13 -9.26
CA HIS A 123 -1.78 3.36 -8.73
C HIS A 123 -1.62 3.32 -7.22
N PHE A 124 -2.49 2.57 -6.54
CA PHE A 124 -2.44 2.35 -5.11
C PHE A 124 -2.22 0.88 -4.76
N PHE A 125 -1.62 0.66 -3.59
CA PHE A 125 -1.22 -0.67 -3.18
C PHE A 125 -2.41 -1.62 -2.92
N HIS A 126 -3.53 -1.11 -2.39
CA HIS A 126 -4.75 -1.92 -2.20
C HIS A 126 -5.32 -2.43 -3.54
N GLU A 127 -5.35 -1.59 -4.58
CA GLU A 127 -5.79 -2.00 -5.92
C GLU A 127 -4.91 -3.11 -6.50
N PHE A 128 -3.60 -3.01 -6.24
CA PHE A 128 -2.63 -4.02 -6.66
C PHE A 128 -2.85 -5.35 -5.92
N LEU A 129 -3.06 -5.32 -4.60
CA LEU A 129 -3.31 -6.54 -3.82
C LEU A 129 -4.62 -7.22 -4.24
N ASP A 130 -5.69 -6.45 -4.44
CA ASP A 130 -6.97 -6.96 -4.93
C ASP A 130 -6.82 -7.58 -6.33
N GLY A 131 -6.14 -6.88 -7.23
CA GLY A 131 -5.91 -7.36 -8.59
C GLY A 131 -4.98 -8.57 -8.71
N MET A 132 -4.14 -8.83 -7.69
CA MET A 132 -3.19 -9.95 -7.66
C MET A 132 -3.69 -11.16 -6.86
N TYR A 133 -4.84 -11.04 -6.21
CA TYR A 133 -5.38 -12.04 -5.29
C TYR A 133 -5.43 -13.46 -5.89
N ASP A 134 -5.92 -13.58 -7.12
CA ASP A 134 -6.11 -14.87 -7.78
C ASP A 134 -4.78 -15.52 -8.22
N ASP A 135 -3.80 -14.71 -8.64
CA ASP A 135 -2.54 -15.20 -9.20
C ASP A 135 -1.44 -15.40 -8.14
N PHE A 136 -1.50 -14.62 -7.05
CA PHE A 136 -0.49 -14.60 -5.98
C PHE A 136 -1.16 -14.45 -4.61
N PRO A 137 -1.93 -15.47 -4.15
CA PRO A 137 -2.64 -15.42 -2.87
C PRO A 137 -1.69 -15.24 -1.67
N GLU A 138 -0.42 -15.61 -1.80
CA GLU A 138 0.61 -15.38 -0.78
C GLU A 138 0.81 -13.90 -0.44
N LEU A 139 0.45 -12.96 -1.34
CA LEU A 139 0.55 -11.52 -1.09
C LEU A 139 -0.40 -11.03 0.02
N LEU A 140 -1.41 -11.81 0.40
CA LEU A 140 -2.30 -11.49 1.53
C LEU A 140 -1.63 -11.67 2.90
N SER A 141 -0.58 -12.48 2.91
CA SER A 141 0.27 -12.71 4.08
C SER A 141 1.48 -11.78 4.14
N LEU A 142 1.48 -10.71 3.32
CA LEU A 142 2.50 -9.68 3.40
C LEU A 142 2.51 -9.05 4.78
N GLU A 143 3.72 -8.76 5.23
CA GLU A 143 4.02 -8.03 6.45
C GLU A 143 4.87 -6.82 6.11
N TRP A 144 4.60 -5.72 6.78
CA TRP A 144 5.45 -4.54 6.70
C TRP A 144 6.74 -4.76 7.51
N LYS A 145 7.88 -4.82 6.82
CA LYS A 145 9.21 -5.02 7.41
C LYS A 145 9.96 -3.71 7.68
N GLY A 146 9.44 -2.60 7.17
CA GLY A 146 10.10 -1.30 7.21
C GLY A 146 11.20 -1.17 6.15
N VAL A 147 11.71 0.05 6.00
CA VAL A 147 12.78 0.35 5.03
C VAL A 147 14.11 0.36 5.76
N GLU A 148 14.96 -0.65 5.51
CA GLU A 148 16.35 -0.64 5.99
C GLU A 148 17.14 0.48 5.29
N LYS A 149 17.98 1.20 6.06
CA LYS A 149 18.84 2.29 5.58
C LYS A 149 20.21 1.79 5.17
#